data_AF-A0A0K2YNY0-F1
#
_entry.id   AF-A0A0K2YNY0-F1
#
_cell.length_a   1.000
_cell.length_b   1.000
_cell.length_c   1.000
_cell.angle_alpha   90.00
_cell.angle_beta   90.00
_cell.angle_gamma   90.00
#
_symmetry.space_group_name_H-M   'P 1'
#
loop_
_entity.id
_entity.type
_entity.pdbx_description
1 polymer ?
#
loop_
_entity_poly.entity_id
_entity_poly.type
_entity_poly.pdbx_seq_one_letter_code
_entity_poly.pdbx_strand_id
1 'polypeptide(L)'
;MALENTRFWAPLSLSPEQKHSIEDPIEMEAAADALPIEQVAKRWIVASDPDDAVEQVKAYVDAGLNHLVFHAPGHDQRRFLELFERDLAPRLRALA
;
A
#
# COMPACT_ATOMS: atom_id res chain seq x y z
N MET A 1 5.24 8.46 9.34
CA MET A 1 4.16 7.55 9.82
C MET A 1 3.81 6.59 8.69
N ALA A 2 3.17 5.43 8.97
CA ALA A 2 2.84 4.43 7.93
C ALA A 2 2.06 5.03 6.74
N LEU A 3 1.17 5.99 7.04
CA LEU A 3 0.39 6.73 6.07
C LEU A 3 1.26 7.48 5.04
N GLU A 4 2.30 8.19 5.48
CA GLU A 4 3.20 8.95 4.61
C GLU A 4 4.05 8.08 3.68
N ASN A 5 4.23 6.78 4.01
CA ASN A 5 4.95 5.87 3.10
C ASN A 5 4.24 5.73 1.76
N THR A 6 2.92 5.98 1.69
CA THR A 6 2.14 5.90 0.46
C THR A 6 2.39 7.07 -0.50
N ARG A 7 3.00 8.17 -0.03
CA ARG A 7 3.13 9.43 -0.78
C ARG A 7 3.78 9.26 -2.15
N PHE A 8 4.89 8.54 -2.21
CA PHE A 8 5.64 8.30 -3.45
C PHE A 8 4.77 7.68 -4.55
N TRP A 9 3.72 6.95 -4.17
CA TRP A 9 2.81 6.26 -5.08
C TRP A 9 1.52 7.05 -5.38
N ALA A 10 1.46 8.34 -5.03
CA ALA A 10 0.32 9.22 -5.29
C ALA A 10 -0.21 9.20 -6.74
N PRO A 11 0.63 9.05 -7.80
CA PRO A 11 0.12 8.95 -9.17
C PRO A 11 -0.88 7.78 -9.38
N LEU A 12 -0.78 6.71 -8.59
CA LEU A 12 -1.74 5.60 -8.64
C LEU A 12 -3.15 5.99 -8.17
N SER A 13 -3.28 7.10 -7.46
CA SER A 13 -4.52 7.61 -6.87
C SER A 13 -5.16 8.78 -7.64
N LEU A 14 -4.56 9.17 -8.78
CA LEU A 14 -5.20 10.05 -9.77
C LEU A 14 -6.47 9.40 -10.34
N SER A 15 -7.44 10.24 -10.75
CA SER A 15 -8.63 9.76 -11.43
C SER A 15 -8.27 9.11 -12.78
N PRO A 16 -9.13 8.22 -13.32
CA PRO A 16 -8.94 7.68 -14.67
C PRO A 16 -8.73 8.78 -15.71
N GLU A 17 -9.52 9.86 -15.63
CA GLU A 17 -9.47 11.01 -16.53
C GLU A 17 -8.14 11.73 -16.48
N GLN A 18 -7.63 11.99 -15.28
CA GLN A 18 -6.32 12.59 -15.10
C GLN A 18 -5.20 11.71 -15.67
N LYS A 19 -5.25 10.40 -15.40
CA LYS A 19 -4.22 9.46 -15.87
C LYS A 19 -4.13 9.35 -17.37
N HIS A 20 -5.26 9.42 -18.07
CA HIS A 20 -5.29 9.27 -19.53
C HIS A 20 -5.21 10.59 -20.29
N SER A 21 -5.40 11.74 -19.64
CA SER A 21 -5.42 13.06 -20.30
C SER A 21 -4.19 13.91 -20.02
N ILE A 22 -3.46 13.66 -18.93
CA ILE A 22 -2.20 14.35 -18.65
C ILE A 22 -1.08 13.62 -19.38
N GLU A 23 -0.52 14.26 -20.39
CA GLU A 23 0.56 13.69 -21.22
C GLU A 23 1.96 14.10 -20.74
N ASP A 24 2.09 15.21 -20.01
CA ASP A 24 3.37 15.66 -19.43
C ASP A 24 3.61 14.97 -18.07
N PRO A 25 4.72 14.21 -17.91
CA PRO A 25 5.05 13.59 -16.63
C PRO A 25 5.22 14.59 -15.48
N ILE A 26 5.68 15.82 -15.73
CA ILE A 26 5.87 16.84 -14.69
C ILE A 26 4.51 17.38 -14.21
N GLU A 27 3.57 17.57 -15.13
CA GLU A 27 2.19 17.94 -14.77
C GLU A 27 1.50 16.81 -14.00
N MET A 28 1.77 15.55 -14.35
CA MET A 28 1.23 14.39 -13.64
C MET A 28 1.77 14.30 -12.20
N GLU A 29 3.08 14.53 -12.03
CA GLU A 29 3.72 14.60 -10.70
C GLU A 29 3.10 15.71 -9.85
N ALA A 30 2.96 16.93 -10.39
CA ALA A 30 2.34 18.05 -9.67
C ALA A 30 0.88 17.78 -9.29
N ALA A 31 0.10 17.14 -10.18
CA ALA A 31 -1.27 16.74 -9.89
C ALA A 31 -1.35 15.67 -8.78
N ALA A 32 -0.39 14.74 -8.75
CA ALA A 32 -0.29 13.71 -7.73
C ALA A 32 0.14 14.27 -6.37
N ASP A 33 1.11 15.19 -6.35
CA ASP A 33 1.59 15.86 -5.14
C ASP A 33 0.52 16.69 -4.44
N ALA A 34 -0.42 17.24 -5.21
CA ALA A 34 -1.56 17.99 -4.69
C ALA A 34 -2.62 17.11 -4.01
N LEU A 35 -2.55 15.77 -4.11
CA LEU A 35 -3.54 14.88 -3.52
C LEU A 35 -3.44 14.84 -1.99
N PRO A 36 -4.59 14.91 -1.27
CA PRO A 36 -4.63 14.62 0.16
C PRO A 36 -4.10 13.22 0.45
N ILE A 37 -3.36 13.05 1.55
CA ILE A 37 -2.74 11.75 1.87
C ILE A 37 -3.78 10.65 2.07
N GLU A 38 -4.96 11.03 2.56
CA GLU A 38 -6.08 10.13 2.78
C GLU A 38 -6.58 9.56 1.45
N GLN A 39 -6.56 10.36 0.38
CA GLN A 39 -6.88 9.87 -0.97
C GLN A 39 -5.79 8.92 -1.48
N VAL A 40 -4.52 9.26 -1.27
CA VAL A 40 -3.39 8.41 -1.69
C VAL A 40 -3.46 7.03 -1.02
N ALA A 41 -3.75 7.02 0.27
CA ALA A 41 -3.78 5.82 1.10
C ALA A 41 -4.99 4.89 0.89
N LYS A 42 -6.07 5.33 0.23
CA LYS A 42 -7.33 4.55 0.09
C LYS A 42 -7.17 3.15 -0.50
N ARG A 43 -6.14 2.93 -1.32
CA ARG A 43 -5.87 1.65 -1.99
C ARG A 43 -4.79 0.83 -1.29
N TRP A 44 -4.28 1.29 -0.16
CA TRP A 44 -3.24 0.64 0.62
C TRP A 44 -3.83 0.10 1.92
N ILE A 45 -3.35 -1.07 2.34
CA ILE A 45 -3.49 -1.49 3.73
C ILE A 45 -2.50 -0.63 4.54
N VAL A 46 -3.03 0.29 5.34
CA VAL A 46 -2.22 1.15 6.22
C VAL A 46 -2.48 0.75 7.67
N ALA A 47 -1.46 0.18 8.30
CA ALA A 47 -1.53 -0.27 9.68
C ALA A 47 -0.22 0.01 10.42
N SER A 48 -0.31 0.29 11.72
CA SER A 48 0.83 0.34 12.64
C SER A 48 0.82 -0.79 13.66
N ASP A 49 -0.29 -1.51 13.77
CA ASP A 49 -0.43 -2.75 14.53
C ASP A 49 -0.44 -3.94 13.57
N PRO A 50 0.32 -5.02 13.85
CA PRO A 50 0.39 -6.18 12.95
C PRO A 50 -0.91 -6.99 12.90
N ASP A 51 -1.72 -7.02 13.96
CA ASP A 51 -2.98 -7.76 13.98
C ASP A 51 -4.02 -7.08 13.07
N ASP A 52 -4.08 -5.74 13.08
CA ASP A 52 -4.90 -4.95 12.15
C ASP A 52 -4.51 -5.17 10.67
N ALA A 53 -3.21 -5.34 10.41
CA ALA A 53 -2.72 -5.63 9.06
C ALA A 53 -3.14 -7.04 8.61
N VAL A 54 -3.02 -8.03 9.51
CA VAL A 54 -3.36 -9.43 9.24
C VAL A 54 -4.86 -9.58 8.98
N GLU A 55 -5.72 -8.90 9.73
CA GLU A 55 -7.17 -8.92 9.52
C GLU A 55 -7.55 -8.39 8.13
N GLN A 56 -6.91 -7.32 7.68
CA GLN A 56 -7.12 -6.79 6.32
C GLN A 56 -6.61 -7.74 5.23
N VAL A 57 -5.52 -8.48 5.49
CA VAL A 57 -5.01 -9.50 4.56
C VAL A 57 -5.92 -10.74 4.53
N LYS A 58 -6.55 -11.08 5.66
CA LYS A 58 -7.42 -12.26 5.79
C LYS A 58 -8.56 -12.27 4.76
N ALA A 59 -9.12 -11.12 4.41
CA ALA A 59 -10.16 -11.00 3.39
C ALA A 59 -9.74 -11.61 2.03
N TYR A 60 -8.45 -11.52 1.66
CA TYR A 60 -7.93 -12.10 0.42
C TYR A 60 -7.72 -13.61 0.51
N VAL A 61 -7.31 -14.09 1.69
CA VAL A 61 -7.16 -15.52 1.98
C VAL A 61 -8.53 -16.20 1.97
N ASP A 62 -9.53 -15.59 2.63
CA ASP A 62 -10.91 -16.05 2.66
C ASP A 62 -11.55 -16.09 1.26
N ALA A 63 -11.12 -15.19 0.36
CA ALA A 63 -11.50 -15.20 -1.05
C ALA A 63 -10.83 -16.29 -1.89
N GLY A 64 -9.91 -17.07 -1.30
CA GLY A 64 -9.24 -18.22 -1.93
C GLY A 64 -7.87 -17.92 -2.53
N LEU A 65 -7.29 -16.73 -2.31
CA LEU A 65 -5.91 -16.46 -2.74
C LEU A 65 -4.92 -17.16 -1.81
N ASN A 66 -3.99 -17.91 -2.39
CA ASN A 66 -3.05 -18.77 -1.65
C ASN A 66 -1.56 -18.41 -1.86
N HIS A 67 -1.27 -17.49 -2.77
CA HIS A 67 0.07 -16.96 -2.99
C HIS A 67 0.01 -15.43 -2.95
N LEU A 68 0.31 -14.87 -1.78
CA LEU A 68 0.23 -13.43 -1.53
C LEU A 68 1.59 -12.78 -1.82
N VAL A 69 1.59 -11.79 -2.73
CA VAL A 69 2.76 -10.96 -3.01
C VAL A 69 2.58 -9.60 -2.36
N PHE A 70 3.48 -9.24 -1.46
CA PHE A 70 3.40 -8.00 -0.70
C PHE A 70 4.19 -6.89 -1.37
N HIS A 71 3.51 -5.77 -1.65
CA HIS A 71 4.12 -4.54 -2.16
C HIS A 71 4.06 -3.46 -1.08
N ALA A 72 5.20 -3.10 -0.51
CA ALA A 72 5.31 -2.04 0.49
C ALA A 72 5.75 -0.72 -0.16
N PRO A 73 5.09 0.42 0.15
CA PRO A 73 5.35 1.66 -0.59
C PRO A 73 6.54 2.49 -0.06
N GLY A 74 7.01 2.21 1.15
CA GLY A 74 8.02 3.03 1.83
C GLY A 74 9.42 2.88 1.25
N HIS A 75 10.25 3.91 1.37
CA HIS A 75 11.63 3.89 0.85
C HIS A 75 12.51 2.83 1.54
N ASP A 76 12.31 2.59 2.84
CA ASP A 76 13.08 1.61 3.62
C ASP A 76 12.50 0.19 3.47
N GLN A 77 12.78 -0.43 2.31
CA GLN A 77 12.32 -1.77 1.99
C GLN A 77 12.95 -2.85 2.88
N ARG A 78 14.19 -2.65 3.34
CA ARG A 78 14.83 -3.61 4.26
C ARG A 78 14.09 -3.68 5.58
N ARG A 79 13.73 -2.53 6.15
CA ARG A 79 12.88 -2.47 7.33
C ARG A 79 11.54 -3.17 7.10
N PHE A 80 10.90 -3.00 5.93
CA PHE A 80 9.66 -3.72 5.65
C PHE A 80 9.86 -5.24 5.68
N LEU A 81 10.92 -5.77 5.07
CA LEU A 81 11.21 -7.20 5.07
C LEU A 81 11.46 -7.74 6.49
N GLU A 82 12.23 -7.02 7.31
CA GLU A 82 12.48 -7.38 8.71
C GLU A 82 11.19 -7.37 9.55
N LEU A 83 10.35 -6.35 9.39
CA LEU A 83 9.04 -6.26 10.06
C LEU A 83 8.08 -7.35 9.56
N PHE A 84 8.08 -7.64 8.26
CA PHE A 84 7.26 -8.68 7.67
C PHE A 84 7.62 -10.05 8.25
N GLU A 85 8.91 -10.39 8.26
CA GLU A 85 9.41 -11.66 8.81
C GLU A 85 9.07 -11.81 10.30
N ARG A 86 9.29 -10.74 11.08
CA ARG A 86 9.10 -10.74 12.53
C ARG A 86 7.62 -10.72 12.94
N ASP A 87 6.83 -9.85 12.33
CA ASP A 87 5.50 -9.50 12.84
C ASP A 87 4.37 -10.13 12.01
N LEU A 88 4.46 -10.12 10.69
CA LEU A 88 3.35 -10.51 9.81
C LEU A 88 3.39 -11.99 9.44
N ALA A 89 4.55 -12.50 9.01
CA ALA A 89 4.68 -13.85 8.47
C ALA A 89 4.23 -14.96 9.46
N PRO A 90 4.54 -14.90 10.78
CA PRO A 90 4.04 -15.89 11.74
C PRO A 90 2.51 -15.87 11.88
N ARG A 91 1.91 -14.68 11.88
CA ARG A 91 0.44 -14.49 12.02
C ARG A 91 -0.31 -14.94 10.78
N LEU A 92 0.19 -14.56 9.60
CA LEU A 92 -0.38 -14.97 8.32
C LEU A 92 -0.34 -16.50 8.15
N ARG A 93 0.74 -17.16 8.59
CA ARG A 93 0.82 -18.64 8.58
C ARG A 93 -0.17 -19.32 9.51
N ALA A 94 -0.67 -18.61 10.53
CA ALA A 94 -1.69 -19.13 11.44
C ALA A 94 -3.13 -18.92 10.95
N LEU A 95 -3.33 -18.21 9.83
CA LEU A 95 -4.64 -18.07 9.18
C LEU A 95 -5.07 -19.32 8.39
N ALA A 96 -4.10 -20.17 8.02
CA ALA A 96 -4.28 -21.35 7.18
C ALA A 96 -4.54 -22.62 8.00
#